data_AF-A0A3M1B2B6-F1
#
_entry.id   AF-A0A3M1B2B6-F1
#
_cell.length_a   1.000
_cell.length_b   1.000
_cell.length_c   1.000
_cell.angle_alpha   90.00
_cell.angle_beta   90.00
_cell.angle_gamma   90.00
#
_symmetry.space_group_name_H-M   'P 1'
#
loop_
_entity.id
_entity.type
_entity.pdbx_description
1 polymer ?
#
loop_
_entity_poly.entity_id
_entity_poly.type
_entity_poly.pdbx_seq_one_letter_code
_entity_poly.pdbx_strand_id
1 'polypeptide(L)'
;MRTMPMMPRIVATLCLLFLSPPLFAQDVRNPDLKRGIAAYTAKDYQAAFEALKKAEAQAKENTPEENALLYQYLGFIYSDFGKDDEAVASFKQALTYDCEIELPSGLAENVYRNFTQGVTAYATEFGPCDRVPPQIVHTAPSRLPRAERIPITAVVTDDNAVKEVSLYYRPKGSAKFQKRAMNLVGNEFRGWIEGISEDTDAIEYYIEARDRAGNRAVAAVGKDIPFTLELVRGGGFLSRKTLGWSSLGAGVASGVVAGIFYAQSVSKANQYTDPDYFAALPDPANDDPEGYKSASETAYTISIVTLAIGAGLSGLGSYLLLSGEKPAADTVHLTPTIDPETGRYGFGMGFRF
;
A
#
# COMPACT_ATOMS: atom_id res chain seq x y z
N MET A 1 81.73 -8.99 0.08
CA MET A 1 80.30 -9.13 -0.24
C MET A 1 79.49 -8.74 0.97
N ARG A 2 78.97 -7.51 1.00
CA ARG A 2 78.09 -7.01 2.08
C ARG A 2 76.64 -7.21 1.64
N THR A 3 75.87 -7.95 2.42
CA THR A 3 74.44 -8.19 2.23
C THR A 3 73.65 -6.95 2.64
N MET A 4 72.81 -6.43 1.73
CA MET A 4 71.85 -5.35 2.02
C MET A 4 70.60 -5.92 2.70
N PRO A 5 70.00 -5.25 3.69
CA PRO A 5 68.72 -5.65 4.24
C PRO A 5 67.56 -5.15 3.37
N MET A 6 66.63 -6.04 3.01
CA MET A 6 65.37 -5.70 2.36
C MET A 6 64.46 -4.92 3.33
N MET A 7 64.04 -3.72 2.94
CA MET A 7 62.92 -3.01 3.58
C MET A 7 61.58 -3.68 3.22
N PRO A 8 60.62 -3.78 4.16
CA PRO A 8 59.28 -4.25 3.85
C PRO A 8 58.48 -3.13 3.15
N ARG A 9 57.91 -3.46 1.98
CA ARG A 9 56.97 -2.60 1.27
C ARG A 9 55.67 -2.50 2.07
N ILE A 10 55.45 -1.34 2.69
CA ILE A 10 54.15 -0.96 3.25
C ILE A 10 53.22 -0.73 2.05
N VAL A 11 52.33 -1.70 1.80
CA VAL A 11 51.19 -1.52 0.89
C VAL A 11 50.19 -0.66 1.65
N ALA A 12 50.21 0.64 1.39
CA ALA A 12 49.17 1.55 1.84
C ALA A 12 47.90 1.25 1.02
N THR A 13 47.03 0.41 1.56
CA THR A 13 45.67 0.21 1.06
C THR A 13 44.92 1.53 1.24
N LEU A 14 44.86 2.32 0.17
CA LEU A 14 44.04 3.52 0.07
C LEU A 14 42.57 3.10 0.10
N CYS A 15 42.02 2.93 1.29
CA CYS A 15 40.57 2.91 1.50
C CYS A 15 40.03 4.30 1.15
N LEU A 16 39.73 4.51 -0.14
CA LEU A 16 38.74 5.51 -0.55
C LEU A 16 37.42 5.07 0.07
N LEU A 17 37.14 5.57 1.28
CA LEU A 17 35.78 5.72 1.77
C LEU A 17 35.08 6.65 0.78
N PHE A 18 34.44 6.06 -0.23
CA PHE A 18 33.34 6.71 -0.90
C PHE A 18 32.28 6.96 0.18
N LEU A 19 32.34 8.16 0.77
CA LEU A 19 31.22 8.75 1.46
C LEU A 19 30.16 8.94 0.37
N SER A 20 29.41 7.87 0.08
CA SER A 20 28.27 7.93 -0.82
C SER A 20 27.38 9.04 -0.26
N PRO A 21 27.19 10.17 -0.97
CA PRO A 21 26.23 11.16 -0.50
C PRO A 21 24.88 10.45 -0.33
N PRO A 22 24.10 10.80 0.71
CA PRO A 22 22.78 10.20 0.90
C PRO A 22 21.98 10.32 -0.41
N LEU A 23 21.34 9.21 -0.76
CA LEU A 23 20.78 8.88 -2.08
C LEU A 23 19.54 9.72 -2.48
N PHE A 24 19.40 10.94 -1.96
CA PHE A 24 18.21 11.79 -2.12
C PHE A 24 18.39 12.96 -3.11
N ALA A 25 19.61 13.21 -3.62
CA ALA A 25 19.88 14.41 -4.44
C ALA A 25 19.87 14.20 -5.97
N GLN A 26 19.51 13.02 -6.49
CA GLN A 26 19.82 12.71 -7.89
C GLN A 26 18.76 13.05 -8.95
N ASP A 27 17.56 13.55 -8.63
CA ASP A 27 16.63 13.98 -9.70
C ASP A 27 15.71 15.17 -9.34
N VAL A 28 16.23 16.20 -8.65
CA VAL A 28 15.53 17.49 -8.58
C VAL A 28 15.65 18.17 -9.95
N ARG A 29 14.56 18.21 -10.69
CA ARG A 29 14.47 18.73 -12.07
C ARG A 29 14.34 20.24 -12.07
N ASN A 30 13.61 20.81 -11.11
CA ASN A 30 13.46 22.25 -10.98
C ASN A 30 14.82 22.91 -10.62
N PRO A 31 15.39 23.75 -11.50
CA PRO A 31 16.71 24.34 -11.28
C PRO A 31 16.72 25.38 -10.15
N ASP A 32 15.61 26.09 -9.93
CA ASP A 32 15.46 27.06 -8.86
C ASP A 32 15.40 26.37 -7.50
N LEU A 33 14.66 25.26 -7.39
CA LEU A 33 14.62 24.44 -6.19
C LEU A 33 16.01 23.89 -5.86
N LYS A 34 16.69 23.32 -6.85
CA LYS A 34 18.06 22.81 -6.69
C LYS A 34 19.04 23.89 -6.21
N ARG A 35 18.93 25.11 -6.75
CA ARG A 35 19.73 26.26 -6.29
C ARG A 35 19.37 26.67 -4.86
N GLY A 36 18.08 26.71 -4.52
CA GLY A 36 17.61 27.05 -3.18
C GLY A 36 18.14 26.11 -2.11
N ILE A 37 18.05 24.80 -2.35
CA ILE A 37 18.58 23.76 -1.45
C ILE A 37 20.10 23.89 -1.28
N ALA A 38 20.83 24.12 -2.38
CA ALA A 38 22.28 24.29 -2.33
C ALA A 38 22.68 25.56 -1.55
N ALA A 39 21.98 26.67 -1.75
CA ALA A 39 22.22 27.91 -1.02
C ALA A 39 21.90 27.78 0.48
N TYR A 40 20.82 27.09 0.84
CA TYR A 40 20.48 26.80 2.23
C TYR A 40 21.59 26.00 2.92
N THR A 41 22.10 24.96 2.24
CA THR A 41 23.22 24.15 2.75
C THR A 41 24.50 24.98 2.91
N ALA A 42 24.71 25.97 2.03
CA ALA A 42 25.79 26.95 2.14
C ALA A 42 25.54 28.03 3.21
N LYS A 43 24.40 27.98 3.92
CA LYS A 43 23.93 28.97 4.90
C LYS A 43 23.70 30.38 4.32
N ASP A 44 23.57 30.48 3.00
CA ASP A 44 23.13 31.69 2.33
C ASP A 44 21.59 31.70 2.28
N TYR A 45 20.99 31.98 3.42
CA TYR A 45 19.53 31.91 3.58
C TYR A 45 18.79 32.91 2.70
N GLN A 46 19.40 34.06 2.38
CA GLN A 46 18.79 35.04 1.48
C GLN A 46 18.77 34.52 0.04
N ALA A 47 19.89 34.02 -0.48
CA ALA A 47 19.92 33.43 -1.82
C ALA A 47 19.02 32.18 -1.92
N ALA A 48 18.98 31.38 -0.84
CA ALA A 48 18.09 30.23 -0.73
C ALA A 48 16.62 30.66 -0.84
N PHE A 49 16.21 31.67 -0.07
CA PHE A 49 14.86 32.19 -0.08
C PHE A 49 14.44 32.66 -1.47
N GLU A 50 15.26 33.50 -2.11
CA GLU A 50 14.99 34.03 -3.45
C GLU A 50 14.85 32.92 -4.51
N ALA A 51 15.71 31.90 -4.44
CA ALA A 51 15.64 30.76 -5.35
C ALA A 51 14.40 29.90 -5.09
N LEU A 52 14.06 29.61 -3.84
CA LEU A 52 12.87 28.84 -3.50
C LEU A 52 11.57 29.58 -3.86
N LYS A 53 11.50 30.91 -3.68
CA LYS A 53 10.35 31.70 -4.12
C LYS A 53 10.15 31.66 -5.64
N LYS A 54 11.23 31.58 -6.42
CA LYS A 54 11.15 31.34 -7.88
C LYS A 54 10.63 29.94 -8.20
N ALA A 55 11.10 28.93 -7.48
CA ALA A 55 10.60 27.56 -7.63
C ALA A 55 9.11 27.43 -7.26
N GLU A 56 8.66 28.17 -6.25
CA GLU A 56 7.25 28.22 -5.84
C GLU A 56 6.35 28.87 -6.89
N ALA A 57 6.83 29.91 -7.59
CA ALA A 57 6.10 30.48 -8.72
C ALA A 57 5.85 29.46 -9.85
N GLN A 58 6.65 28.39 -9.90
CA GLN A 58 6.55 27.28 -10.85
C GLN A 58 5.98 26.00 -10.20
N ALA A 59 5.37 26.09 -9.00
CA ALA A 59 4.94 24.91 -8.24
C ALA A 59 4.00 23.95 -9.00
N LYS A 60 3.29 24.44 -10.03
CA LYS A 60 2.42 23.61 -10.89
C LYS A 60 3.19 22.67 -11.83
N GLU A 61 4.46 22.96 -12.11
CA GLU A 61 5.32 22.18 -13.01
C GLU A 61 6.20 21.17 -12.24
N ASN A 62 6.32 21.39 -10.93
CA ASN A 62 7.05 20.52 -10.01
C ASN A 62 6.30 19.20 -9.79
N THR A 63 7.04 18.12 -9.52
CA THR A 63 6.42 16.91 -8.99
C THR A 63 5.91 17.14 -7.56
N PRO A 64 5.02 16.28 -7.03
CA PRO A 64 4.64 16.31 -5.62
C PRO A 64 5.85 16.27 -4.69
N GLU A 65 6.86 15.43 -4.97
CA GLU A 65 8.07 15.30 -4.17
C GLU A 65 8.91 16.58 -4.22
N GLU A 66 9.01 17.24 -5.37
CA GLU A 66 9.67 18.54 -5.51
C GLU A 66 8.93 19.63 -4.72
N ASN A 67 7.59 19.61 -4.70
CA ASN A 67 6.79 20.54 -3.91
C ASN A 67 6.90 20.27 -2.41
N ALA A 68 6.94 19.01 -1.97
CA ALA A 68 7.20 18.65 -0.58
C ALA A 68 8.54 19.25 -0.12
N LEU A 69 9.62 19.02 -0.89
CA LEU A 69 10.95 19.58 -0.60
C LEU A 69 10.93 21.10 -0.60
N LEU A 70 10.32 21.73 -1.61
CA LEU A 70 10.21 23.19 -1.70
C LEU A 70 9.64 23.81 -0.42
N TYR A 71 8.48 23.31 0.03
CA TYR A 71 7.81 23.87 1.20
C TYR A 71 8.51 23.48 2.51
N GLN A 72 9.16 22.31 2.58
CA GLN A 72 10.00 21.93 3.71
C GLN A 72 11.16 22.93 3.89
N TYR A 73 11.88 23.25 2.81
CA TYR A 73 13.00 24.20 2.87
C TYR A 73 12.54 25.65 3.09
N LEU A 74 11.38 26.06 2.58
CA LEU A 74 10.78 27.35 2.96
C LEU A 74 10.45 27.39 4.45
N GLY A 75 9.93 26.31 5.03
CA GLY A 75 9.69 26.19 6.47
C GLY A 75 10.96 26.32 7.30
N PHE A 76 12.08 25.72 6.85
CA PHE A 76 13.39 25.91 7.47
C PHE A 76 13.82 27.38 7.45
N ILE A 77 13.78 28.02 6.28
CA ILE A 77 14.21 29.41 6.12
C ILE A 77 13.33 30.37 6.93
N TYR A 78 12.01 30.20 6.92
CA TYR A 78 11.13 31.04 7.72
C TYR A 78 11.38 30.88 9.22
N SER A 79 11.67 29.66 9.67
CA SER A 79 12.07 29.41 11.06
C SER A 79 13.37 30.14 11.40
N ASP A 80 14.36 30.09 10.50
CA ASP A 80 15.65 30.79 10.66
C ASP A 80 15.49 32.32 10.63
N PHE A 81 14.45 32.84 9.95
CA PHE A 81 14.07 34.26 9.96
C PHE A 81 13.20 34.66 11.16
N GLY A 82 12.82 33.74 12.04
CA GLY A 82 11.92 33.99 13.18
C GLY A 82 10.47 34.25 12.78
N LYS A 83 10.09 33.82 11.57
CA LYS A 83 8.74 33.93 10.99
C LYS A 83 7.97 32.64 11.24
N ASP A 84 7.59 32.43 12.49
CA ASP A 84 7.04 31.15 12.95
C ASP A 84 5.71 30.79 12.25
N ASP A 85 4.83 31.76 12.02
CA ASP A 85 3.54 31.51 11.33
C ASP A 85 3.74 31.05 9.88
N GLU A 86 4.61 31.74 9.13
CA GLU A 86 4.94 31.34 7.75
C GLU A 86 5.70 30.01 7.70
N ALA A 87 6.52 29.71 8.71
CA ALA A 87 7.20 28.43 8.82
C ALA A 87 6.21 27.29 9.02
N VAL A 88 5.28 27.43 9.98
CA VAL A 88 4.21 26.47 10.26
C VAL A 88 3.35 26.24 9.01
N ALA A 89 2.96 27.31 8.32
CA ALA A 89 2.19 27.22 7.08
C ALA A 89 2.96 26.47 5.98
N SER A 90 4.26 26.72 5.85
CA SER A 90 5.11 26.03 4.88
C SER A 90 5.26 24.55 5.21
N PHE A 91 5.52 24.18 6.47
CA PHE A 91 5.59 22.76 6.85
C PHE A 91 4.26 22.04 6.64
N LYS A 92 3.14 22.67 7.02
CA LYS A 92 1.81 22.13 6.74
C LYS A 92 1.63 21.89 5.24
N GLN A 93 2.01 22.85 4.40
CA GLN A 93 1.93 22.71 2.96
C GLN A 93 2.82 21.58 2.44
N ALA A 94 4.02 21.40 2.98
CA ALA A 94 4.90 20.27 2.65
C ALA A 94 4.20 18.93 2.94
N LEU A 95 3.54 18.82 4.09
CA LEU A 95 2.78 17.64 4.51
C LEU A 95 1.57 17.32 3.62
N THR A 96 1.06 18.30 2.85
CA THR A 96 0.01 18.02 1.84
C THR A 96 0.53 17.26 0.63
N TYR A 97 1.85 17.32 0.37
CA TYR A 97 2.49 16.60 -0.73
C TYR A 97 3.16 15.31 -0.27
N ASP A 98 3.76 15.33 0.93
CA ASP A 98 4.41 14.19 1.56
C ASP A 98 4.18 14.25 3.08
N CYS A 99 3.29 13.39 3.57
CA CYS A 99 2.95 13.35 4.99
C CYS A 99 3.92 12.50 5.84
N GLU A 100 4.96 11.92 5.22
CA GLU A 100 6.03 11.15 5.86
C GLU A 100 7.33 11.94 6.04
N ILE A 101 7.32 13.26 5.82
CA ILE A 101 8.52 14.11 5.96
C ILE A 101 9.18 13.88 7.32
N GLU A 102 10.42 13.37 7.28
CA GLU A 102 11.31 13.30 8.42
C GLU A 102 12.27 14.48 8.41
N LEU A 103 12.44 15.11 9.57
CA LEU A 103 13.42 16.18 9.74
C LEU A 103 14.80 15.60 10.04
N PRO A 104 15.88 16.10 9.38
CA PRO A 104 17.24 15.77 9.75
C PRO A 104 17.51 16.04 11.24
N SER A 105 18.29 15.17 11.88
CA SER A 105 18.77 15.41 13.24
C SER A 105 19.73 16.61 13.29
N GLY A 106 19.66 17.44 14.34
CA GLY A 106 20.58 18.55 14.56
C GLY A 106 20.12 19.90 13.99
N LEU A 107 18.85 20.02 13.61
CA LEU A 107 18.24 21.31 13.33
C LEU A 107 18.05 22.13 14.62
N ALA A 108 17.82 23.43 14.47
CA ALA A 108 17.56 24.30 15.60
C ALA A 108 16.18 24.00 16.23
N GLU A 109 16.05 24.26 17.54
CA GLU A 109 14.84 23.93 18.31
C GLU A 109 13.57 24.61 17.77
N ASN A 110 13.67 25.86 17.30
CA ASN A 110 12.58 26.58 16.65
C ASN A 110 12.08 25.86 15.40
N VAL A 111 12.96 25.26 14.61
CA VAL A 111 12.59 24.50 13.41
C VAL A 111 11.74 23.28 13.79
N TYR A 112 12.18 22.49 14.79
CA TYR A 112 11.40 21.35 15.27
C TYR A 112 10.06 21.76 15.87
N ARG A 113 10.03 22.86 16.64
CA ARG A 113 8.79 23.40 17.20
C ARG A 113 7.80 23.78 16.09
N ASN A 114 8.24 24.56 15.11
CA ASN A 114 7.40 25.03 14.01
C ASN A 114 6.93 23.86 13.13
N PHE A 115 7.78 22.86 12.89
CA PHE A 115 7.38 21.64 12.18
C PHE A 115 6.30 20.86 12.95
N THR A 116 6.46 20.68 14.26
CA THR A 116 5.48 19.98 15.11
C THR A 116 4.13 20.69 15.10
N GLN A 117 4.13 22.03 15.13
CA GLN A 117 2.92 22.84 14.96
C GLN A 117 2.32 22.68 13.57
N GLY A 118 3.15 22.62 12.52
CA GLY A 118 2.73 22.31 11.15
C GLY A 118 2.04 20.95 11.03
N VAL A 119 2.59 19.91 11.66
CA VAL A 119 1.98 18.57 11.75
C VAL A 119 0.63 18.63 12.45
N THR A 120 0.53 19.36 13.56
CA THR A 120 -0.73 19.52 14.30
C THR A 120 -1.79 20.25 13.46
N ALA A 121 -1.39 21.32 12.79
CA ALA A 121 -2.26 22.10 11.91
C ALA A 121 -2.70 21.32 10.67
N TYR A 122 -1.83 20.48 10.12
CA TYR A 122 -2.17 19.52 9.07
C TYR A 122 -3.21 18.52 9.58
N ALA A 123 -2.93 17.87 10.72
CA ALA A 123 -3.80 16.82 11.26
C ALA A 123 -5.19 17.32 11.64
N THR A 124 -5.29 18.58 12.09
CA THR A 124 -6.57 19.22 12.41
C THR A 124 -7.44 19.43 11.17
N GLU A 125 -6.84 19.68 10.00
CA GLU A 125 -7.58 19.96 8.77
C GLU A 125 -7.81 18.72 7.92
N PHE A 126 -6.82 17.83 7.84
CA PHE A 126 -6.80 16.69 6.92
C PHE A 126 -6.91 15.33 7.62
N GLY A 127 -6.86 15.30 8.96
CA GLY A 127 -6.71 14.07 9.74
C GLY A 127 -5.24 13.67 9.92
N PRO A 128 -4.94 12.76 10.86
CA PRO A 128 -3.57 12.28 11.09
C PRO A 128 -3.00 11.64 9.83
N CYS A 129 -1.67 11.73 9.66
CA CYS A 129 -0.99 11.05 8.56
C CYS A 129 -1.31 9.56 8.62
N ASP A 130 -1.84 9.04 7.52
CA ASP A 130 -2.06 7.62 7.36
C ASP A 130 -0.71 6.93 7.16
N ARG A 131 -0.45 5.88 7.94
CA ARG A 131 0.79 5.09 7.93
C ARG A 131 0.52 3.61 7.68
N VAL A 132 -0.73 3.26 7.41
CA VAL A 132 -1.15 1.89 7.20
C VAL A 132 -1.07 1.62 5.70
N PRO A 133 -0.14 0.75 5.23
CA PRO A 133 -0.07 0.46 3.81
C PRO A 133 -1.28 -0.37 3.34
N PRO A 134 -1.66 -0.24 2.05
CA PRO A 134 -2.70 -1.07 1.48
C PRO A 134 -2.44 -2.56 1.68
N GLN A 135 -3.49 -3.35 1.84
CA GLN A 135 -3.40 -4.81 1.83
C GLN A 135 -3.71 -5.33 0.44
N ILE A 136 -2.78 -6.10 -0.14
CA ILE A 136 -2.93 -6.70 -1.47
C ILE A 136 -3.14 -8.19 -1.32
N VAL A 137 -4.24 -8.69 -1.86
CA VAL A 137 -4.58 -10.11 -1.85
C VAL A 137 -4.68 -10.60 -3.28
N HIS A 138 -3.83 -11.56 -3.58
CA HIS A 138 -3.64 -12.07 -4.93
C HIS A 138 -3.33 -13.57 -4.89
N THR A 139 -4.05 -14.34 -5.71
CA THR A 139 -3.74 -15.75 -5.96
C THR A 139 -3.01 -15.86 -7.29
N ALA A 140 -1.70 -16.06 -7.22
CA ALA A 140 -0.86 -16.13 -8.40
C ALA A 140 -1.13 -17.41 -9.22
N PRO A 141 -1.52 -17.31 -10.50
CA PRO A 141 -1.52 -18.47 -11.38
C PRO A 141 -0.08 -18.96 -11.61
N SER A 142 0.15 -20.26 -11.43
CA SER A 142 1.46 -20.87 -11.68
C SER A 142 1.68 -21.19 -13.16
N ARG A 143 0.61 -21.42 -13.91
CA ARG A 143 0.67 -21.84 -15.32
C ARG A 143 -0.56 -21.39 -16.09
N LEU A 144 -0.36 -20.78 -17.26
CA LEU A 144 -1.43 -20.38 -18.18
C LEU A 144 -1.08 -20.72 -19.63
N PRO A 145 -2.08 -20.93 -20.51
CA PRO A 145 -1.83 -21.00 -21.94
C PRO A 145 -1.29 -19.66 -22.43
N ARG A 146 -0.40 -19.70 -23.43
CA ARG A 146 0.04 -18.48 -24.13
C ARG A 146 -1.19 -17.77 -24.73
N ALA A 147 -1.27 -16.47 -24.50
CA ALA A 147 -2.33 -15.61 -25.01
C ALA A 147 -1.75 -14.23 -25.37
N GLU A 148 -2.45 -13.50 -26.24
CA GLU A 148 -2.10 -12.11 -26.57
C GLU A 148 -2.21 -11.18 -25.34
N ARG A 149 -3.17 -11.48 -24.47
CA ARG A 149 -3.45 -10.75 -23.22
C ARG A 149 -3.66 -11.73 -22.08
N ILE A 150 -2.86 -11.62 -21.04
CA ILE A 150 -2.97 -12.48 -19.85
C ILE A 150 -3.54 -11.64 -18.70
N PRO A 151 -4.73 -11.98 -18.16
CA PRO A 151 -5.32 -11.24 -17.05
C PRO A 151 -4.60 -11.54 -15.74
N ILE A 152 -4.37 -10.50 -14.94
CA ILE A 152 -3.95 -10.58 -13.54
C ILE A 152 -4.96 -9.80 -12.71
N THR A 153 -5.43 -10.40 -11.61
CA THR A 153 -6.46 -9.83 -10.75
C THR A 153 -6.00 -9.78 -9.29
N ALA A 154 -6.36 -8.74 -8.55
CA ALA A 154 -6.09 -8.65 -7.12
C ALA A 154 -7.20 -7.89 -6.40
N VAL A 155 -7.43 -8.21 -5.14
CA VAL A 155 -8.23 -7.40 -4.23
C VAL A 155 -7.26 -6.52 -3.44
N VAL A 156 -7.50 -5.22 -3.46
CA VAL A 156 -6.67 -4.25 -2.74
C VAL A 156 -7.59 -3.44 -1.84
N THR A 157 -7.28 -3.44 -0.55
CA THR A 157 -8.03 -2.70 0.48
C THR A 157 -7.10 -1.80 1.26
N ASP A 158 -7.66 -0.75 1.84
CA ASP A 158 -6.96 0.23 2.64
C ASP A 158 -7.96 0.76 3.69
N ASP A 159 -7.49 1.22 4.85
CA ASP A 159 -8.37 1.79 5.88
C ASP A 159 -8.84 3.21 5.54
N ASN A 160 -8.12 3.93 4.68
CA ASN A 160 -8.51 5.24 4.18
C ASN A 160 -8.91 5.22 2.70
N ALA A 161 -7.93 5.07 1.79
CA ALA A 161 -8.19 5.07 0.35
C ALA A 161 -7.00 4.57 -0.48
N VAL A 162 -7.25 3.60 -1.36
CA VAL A 162 -6.32 3.20 -2.43
C VAL A 162 -6.24 4.30 -3.51
N LYS A 163 -5.03 4.79 -3.81
CA LYS A 163 -4.75 5.79 -4.85
C LYS A 163 -4.46 5.15 -6.20
N GLU A 164 -3.53 4.19 -6.24
CA GLU A 164 -3.17 3.48 -7.47
C GLU A 164 -2.79 2.03 -7.21
N VAL A 165 -3.04 1.17 -8.22
CA VAL A 165 -2.60 -0.22 -8.24
C VAL A 165 -1.91 -0.48 -9.59
N SER A 166 -0.71 -1.02 -9.53
CA SER A 166 0.16 -1.22 -10.69
C SER A 166 0.67 -2.65 -10.77
N LEU A 167 0.62 -3.21 -11.97
CA LEU A 167 1.21 -4.49 -12.33
C LEU A 167 2.58 -4.26 -12.96
N TYR A 168 3.60 -4.90 -12.40
CA TYR A 168 4.95 -4.90 -12.97
C TYR A 168 5.27 -6.29 -13.49
N TYR A 169 5.68 -6.41 -14.75
CA TYR A 169 6.00 -7.72 -15.36
C TYR A 169 7.19 -7.68 -16.31
N ARG A 170 7.82 -8.84 -16.52
CA ARG A 170 8.90 -9.05 -17.48
C ARG A 170 9.00 -10.51 -17.92
N PRO A 171 9.56 -10.82 -19.11
CA PRO A 171 10.02 -12.17 -19.39
C PRO A 171 11.02 -12.63 -18.33
N LYS A 172 10.90 -13.88 -17.87
CA LYS A 172 11.76 -14.42 -16.81
C LYS A 172 13.25 -14.22 -17.15
N GLY A 173 14.00 -13.68 -16.19
CA GLY A 173 15.44 -13.39 -16.36
C GLY A 173 15.76 -12.09 -17.12
N SER A 174 14.77 -11.35 -17.60
CA SER A 174 15.00 -10.01 -18.16
C SER A 174 15.37 -9.00 -17.07
N ALA A 175 16.15 -7.97 -17.39
CA ALA A 175 16.61 -7.01 -16.39
C ALA A 175 15.50 -6.03 -15.94
N LYS A 176 14.69 -5.53 -16.87
CA LYS A 176 13.74 -4.42 -16.63
C LYS A 176 12.30 -4.91 -16.56
N PHE A 177 11.56 -4.42 -15.57
CA PHE A 177 10.12 -4.57 -15.48
C PHE A 177 9.41 -3.53 -16.35
N GLN A 178 8.30 -3.94 -16.95
CA GLN A 178 7.32 -3.06 -17.57
C GLN A 178 6.23 -2.76 -16.54
N LYS A 179 5.77 -1.50 -16.44
CA LYS A 179 4.68 -1.07 -15.57
C LYS A 179 3.37 -0.96 -16.36
N ARG A 180 2.28 -1.47 -15.80
CA ARG A 180 0.90 -1.26 -16.28
C ARG A 180 -0.02 -0.90 -15.12
N ALA A 181 -0.94 0.02 -15.34
CA ALA A 181 -1.99 0.31 -14.37
C ALA A 181 -3.00 -0.85 -14.32
N MET A 182 -3.48 -1.15 -13.11
CA MET A 182 -4.62 -2.03 -12.88
C MET A 182 -5.86 -1.18 -12.61
N ASN A 183 -7.00 -1.54 -13.19
CA ASN A 183 -8.25 -0.79 -13.06
C ASN A 183 -9.24 -1.56 -12.18
N LEU A 184 -9.96 -0.85 -11.31
CA LEU A 184 -11.02 -1.43 -10.49
C LEU A 184 -12.20 -1.85 -11.37
N VAL A 185 -12.59 -3.12 -11.30
CA VAL A 185 -13.74 -3.71 -12.00
C VAL A 185 -14.56 -4.49 -10.98
N GLY A 186 -15.70 -3.92 -10.57
CA GLY A 186 -16.44 -4.44 -9.41
C GLY A 186 -15.61 -4.26 -8.14
N ASN A 187 -15.26 -5.35 -7.47
CA ASN A 187 -14.47 -5.35 -6.23
C ASN A 187 -13.01 -5.79 -6.43
N GLU A 188 -12.54 -5.92 -7.67
CA GLU A 188 -11.19 -6.40 -7.98
C GLU A 188 -10.46 -5.44 -8.91
N PHE A 189 -9.17 -5.23 -8.64
CA PHE A 189 -8.28 -4.58 -9.59
C PHE A 189 -7.86 -5.59 -10.66
N ARG A 190 -7.90 -5.16 -11.94
CA ARG A 190 -7.56 -5.99 -13.10
C ARG A 190 -6.51 -5.31 -13.97
N GLY A 191 -5.45 -6.04 -14.26
CA GLY A 191 -4.39 -5.65 -15.19
C GLY A 191 -4.18 -6.72 -16.26
N TRP A 192 -3.52 -6.33 -17.36
CA TRP A 192 -3.23 -7.21 -18.47
C TRP A 192 -1.73 -7.23 -18.75
N ILE A 193 -1.16 -8.43 -18.87
CA ILE A 193 0.18 -8.62 -19.40
C ILE A 193 0.05 -8.80 -20.91
N GLU A 194 0.70 -7.90 -21.66
CA GLU A 194 0.64 -7.80 -23.11
C GLU A 194 2.03 -7.54 -23.69
N GLY A 195 2.20 -7.77 -24.99
CA GLY A 195 3.45 -7.47 -25.70
C GLY A 195 4.61 -8.39 -25.33
N ILE A 196 4.31 -9.61 -24.91
CA ILE A 196 5.32 -10.63 -24.59
C ILE A 196 5.68 -11.40 -25.87
N SER A 197 6.98 -11.62 -26.09
CA SER A 197 7.46 -12.40 -27.25
C SER A 197 6.90 -13.82 -27.27
N GLU A 198 6.65 -14.35 -28.47
CA GLU A 198 6.20 -15.74 -28.69
C GLU A 198 7.19 -16.78 -28.14
N ASP A 199 8.46 -16.41 -27.97
CA ASP A 199 9.52 -17.28 -27.43
C ASP A 199 9.62 -17.23 -25.90
N THR A 200 8.78 -16.44 -25.22
CA THR A 200 8.83 -16.31 -23.75
C THR A 200 8.12 -17.48 -23.08
N ASP A 201 8.83 -18.38 -22.41
CA ASP A 201 8.23 -19.55 -21.74
C ASP A 201 7.78 -19.27 -20.30
N ALA A 202 8.25 -18.18 -19.70
CA ALA A 202 7.83 -17.76 -18.36
C ALA A 202 7.88 -16.25 -18.17
N ILE A 203 7.01 -15.73 -17.31
CA ILE A 203 6.92 -14.33 -16.93
C ILE A 203 7.17 -14.20 -15.43
N GLU A 204 7.92 -13.18 -15.04
CA GLU A 204 8.04 -12.73 -13.65
C GLU A 204 7.19 -11.47 -13.47
N TYR A 205 6.39 -11.40 -12.40
CA TYR A 205 5.56 -10.23 -12.11
C TYR A 205 5.33 -10.00 -10.61
N TYR A 206 4.93 -8.79 -10.26
CA TYR A 206 4.45 -8.42 -8.93
C TYR A 206 3.39 -7.32 -9.04
N ILE A 207 2.60 -7.14 -7.98
CA ILE A 207 1.58 -6.09 -7.90
C ILE A 207 2.01 -5.11 -6.81
N GLU A 208 1.95 -3.82 -7.11
CA GLU A 208 2.18 -2.73 -6.17
C GLU A 208 0.90 -1.94 -5.99
N ALA A 209 0.58 -1.58 -4.75
CA ALA A 209 -0.50 -0.65 -4.44
C ALA A 209 0.05 0.51 -3.62
N ARG A 210 -0.54 1.70 -3.84
CA ARG A 210 -0.30 2.90 -3.06
C ARG A 210 -1.61 3.50 -2.62
N ASP A 211 -1.64 4.00 -1.39
CA ASP A 211 -2.74 4.81 -0.88
C ASP A 211 -2.56 6.30 -1.22
N ARG A 212 -3.43 7.15 -0.69
CA ARG A 212 -3.34 8.60 -0.88
C ARG A 212 -2.22 9.26 -0.06
N ALA A 213 -1.81 8.65 1.04
CA ALA A 213 -0.74 9.14 1.91
C ALA A 213 0.68 8.79 1.40
N GLY A 214 0.78 7.88 0.44
CA GLY A 214 2.04 7.42 -0.13
C GLY A 214 2.50 6.05 0.38
N ASN A 215 1.79 5.45 1.34
CA ASN A 215 2.12 4.12 1.85
C ASN A 215 2.05 3.10 0.72
N ARG A 216 3.00 2.16 0.73
CA ARG A 216 3.22 1.23 -0.38
C ARG A 216 3.18 -0.21 0.11
N ALA A 217 2.44 -1.03 -0.63
CA ALA A 217 2.44 -2.48 -0.48
C ALA A 217 2.82 -3.19 -1.77
N VAL A 218 3.38 -4.39 -1.62
CA VAL A 218 3.75 -5.27 -2.75
C VAL A 218 3.26 -6.68 -2.49
N ALA A 219 2.57 -7.26 -3.47
CA ALA A 219 2.28 -8.69 -3.51
C ALA A 219 3.29 -9.40 -4.42
N ALA A 220 3.99 -10.36 -3.83
CA ALA A 220 5.06 -11.16 -4.41
C ALA A 220 5.24 -12.45 -3.56
N VAL A 221 5.96 -13.47 -4.05
CA VAL A 221 6.19 -14.76 -3.32
C VAL A 221 6.94 -14.53 -2.00
N GLY A 222 7.65 -13.41 -1.90
CA GLY A 222 8.14 -12.76 -0.69
C GLY A 222 8.26 -11.25 -0.98
N LYS A 223 8.60 -10.42 0.02
CA LYS A 223 8.67 -8.94 -0.14
C LYS A 223 9.42 -8.48 -1.40
N ASP A 224 10.39 -9.27 -1.87
CA ASP A 224 11.25 -8.98 -3.01
C ASP A 224 11.34 -10.11 -4.07
N ILE A 225 10.53 -11.18 -3.98
CA ILE A 225 10.59 -12.32 -4.92
C ILE A 225 9.37 -12.30 -5.84
N PRO A 226 9.51 -11.93 -7.13
CA PRO A 226 8.36 -11.84 -8.03
C PRO A 226 7.69 -13.21 -8.23
N PHE A 227 6.38 -13.20 -8.47
CA PHE A 227 5.66 -14.38 -8.93
C PHE A 227 6.21 -14.86 -10.26
N THR A 228 6.26 -16.17 -10.45
CA THR A 228 6.61 -16.79 -11.73
C THR A 228 5.37 -17.45 -12.33
N LEU A 229 5.04 -17.07 -13.55
CA LEU A 229 3.96 -17.65 -14.35
C LEU A 229 4.57 -18.39 -15.55
N GLU A 230 4.34 -19.70 -15.64
CA GLU A 230 4.72 -20.49 -16.81
C GLU A 230 3.72 -20.32 -17.95
N LEU A 231 4.22 -20.11 -19.17
CA LEU A 231 3.43 -20.05 -20.38
C LEU A 231 3.54 -21.36 -21.16
N VAL A 232 2.42 -22.06 -21.31
CA VAL A 232 2.38 -23.30 -22.07
C VAL A 232 2.00 -23.01 -23.52
N ARG A 233 2.78 -23.54 -24.47
CA ARG A 233 2.40 -23.55 -25.88
C ARG A 233 1.11 -24.34 -26.03
N GLY A 234 0.06 -23.70 -26.53
CA GLY A 234 -1.24 -24.32 -26.73
C GLY A 234 -1.14 -25.48 -27.73
N GLY A 235 -1.02 -26.72 -27.23
CA GLY A 235 -1.40 -27.90 -27.99
C GLY A 235 -2.92 -27.90 -28.10
N GLY A 236 -3.45 -27.86 -29.33
CA GLY A 236 -4.86 -27.68 -29.65
C GLY A 236 -5.83 -28.41 -28.71
N PHE A 237 -6.39 -27.68 -27.76
CA PHE A 237 -7.54 -28.13 -26.98
C PHE A 237 -8.41 -26.94 -26.59
N LEU A 238 -8.84 -26.12 -27.54
CA LEU A 238 -10.06 -25.31 -27.36
C LEU A 238 -10.75 -25.13 -28.72
N SER A 239 -11.55 -26.14 -29.07
CA SER A 239 -12.66 -25.93 -29.99
C SER A 239 -13.56 -24.84 -29.41
N ARG A 240 -13.89 -23.84 -30.24
CA ARG A 240 -14.88 -22.79 -29.95
C ARG A 240 -16.19 -23.42 -29.49
N LYS A 241 -16.43 -23.46 -28.17
CA LYS A 241 -17.72 -23.32 -27.48
C LYS A 241 -17.49 -23.42 -25.97
N THR A 242 -18.11 -22.50 -25.23
CA THR A 242 -18.12 -22.34 -23.75
C THR A 242 -16.82 -21.88 -23.09
N LEU A 243 -16.56 -20.59 -23.27
CA LEU A 243 -15.74 -19.73 -22.43
C LEU A 243 -16.38 -19.63 -21.02
N GLY A 244 -16.12 -20.58 -20.14
CA GLY A 244 -16.53 -20.54 -18.72
C GLY A 244 -15.47 -19.85 -17.86
N TRP A 245 -15.24 -18.56 -18.08
CA TRP A 245 -14.19 -17.77 -17.41
C TRP A 245 -14.60 -17.21 -16.04
N SER A 246 -15.70 -17.69 -15.46
CA SER A 246 -16.21 -17.21 -14.17
C SER A 246 -15.73 -18.01 -12.94
N SER A 247 -15.20 -19.23 -13.06
CA SER A 247 -14.99 -20.08 -11.87
C SER A 247 -13.55 -20.21 -11.37
N LEU A 248 -12.52 -20.05 -12.23
CA LEU A 248 -11.12 -20.26 -11.81
C LEU A 248 -10.47 -19.02 -11.18
N GLY A 249 -10.94 -17.81 -11.50
CA GLY A 249 -10.50 -16.57 -10.86
C GLY A 249 -11.42 -16.11 -9.72
N ALA A 250 -12.75 -16.17 -9.90
CA ALA A 250 -13.69 -15.68 -8.90
C ALA A 250 -13.87 -16.62 -7.69
N GLY A 251 -13.67 -17.94 -7.86
CA GLY A 251 -13.88 -18.92 -6.79
C GLY A 251 -12.86 -18.85 -5.66
N VAL A 252 -11.59 -18.55 -5.98
CA VAL A 252 -10.51 -18.52 -4.99
C VAL A 252 -10.38 -17.13 -4.33
N ALA A 253 -10.67 -16.05 -5.07
CA ALA A 253 -10.71 -14.70 -4.50
C ALA A 253 -11.87 -14.54 -3.48
N SER A 254 -13.05 -15.11 -3.73
CA SER A 254 -14.21 -14.95 -2.83
C SER A 254 -14.00 -15.50 -1.41
N GLY A 255 -13.31 -16.65 -1.28
CA GLY A 255 -13.05 -17.27 0.03
C GLY A 255 -12.00 -16.51 0.85
N VAL A 256 -10.99 -15.93 0.20
CA VAL A 256 -9.95 -15.13 0.87
C VAL A 256 -10.50 -13.75 1.26
N VAL A 257 -11.35 -13.15 0.42
CA VAL A 257 -12.04 -11.88 0.71
C VAL A 257 -12.87 -11.96 1.99
N ALA A 258 -13.60 -13.05 2.24
CA ALA A 258 -14.35 -13.23 3.49
C ALA A 258 -13.45 -13.32 4.73
N GLY A 259 -12.29 -13.97 4.63
CA GLY A 259 -11.30 -14.03 5.72
C GLY A 259 -10.64 -12.68 6.04
N ILE A 260 -10.50 -11.80 5.04
CA ILE A 260 -9.94 -10.46 5.21
C ILE A 260 -10.96 -9.50 5.81
N PHE A 261 -12.22 -9.53 5.36
CA PHE A 261 -13.29 -8.80 6.04
C PHE A 261 -13.38 -9.21 7.50
N TYR A 262 -13.22 -10.50 7.82
CA TYR A 262 -13.13 -11.00 9.19
C TYR A 262 -11.93 -10.43 9.96
N ALA A 263 -10.70 -10.52 9.42
CA ALA A 263 -9.50 -10.00 10.08
C ALA A 263 -9.55 -8.47 10.30
N GLN A 264 -10.12 -7.71 9.36
CA GLN A 264 -10.32 -6.26 9.48
C GLN A 264 -11.43 -5.89 10.46
N SER A 265 -12.51 -6.68 10.52
CA SER A 265 -13.55 -6.53 11.55
C SER A 265 -12.96 -6.74 12.95
N VAL A 266 -12.12 -7.78 13.10
CA VAL A 266 -11.41 -8.09 14.35
C VAL A 266 -10.35 -7.04 14.67
N SER A 267 -9.61 -6.52 13.68
CA SER A 267 -8.61 -5.45 13.89
C SER A 267 -9.26 -4.14 14.29
N LYS A 268 -10.34 -3.72 13.62
CA LYS A 268 -11.11 -2.54 14.00
C LYS A 268 -11.71 -2.73 15.40
N ALA A 269 -12.34 -3.88 15.66
CA ALA A 269 -12.83 -4.20 17.00
C ALA A 269 -11.72 -4.17 18.07
N ASN A 270 -10.51 -4.66 17.75
CA ASN A 270 -9.37 -4.61 18.66
C ASN A 270 -8.87 -3.19 18.91
N GLN A 271 -8.85 -2.34 17.87
CA GLN A 271 -8.53 -0.91 17.98
C GLN A 271 -9.58 -0.17 18.83
N TYR A 272 -10.84 -0.62 18.79
CA TYR A 272 -11.92 -0.21 19.69
C TYR A 272 -11.91 -0.92 21.06
N THR A 273 -10.90 -1.73 21.39
CA THR A 273 -10.70 -2.35 22.73
C THR A 273 -9.33 -2.03 23.33
N ASP A 274 -8.53 -1.18 22.67
CA ASP A 274 -7.24 -0.70 23.19
C ASP A 274 -7.47 0.18 24.43
N PRO A 275 -6.94 -0.20 25.62
CA PRO A 275 -7.09 0.58 26.85
C PRO A 275 -6.62 2.04 26.71
N ASP A 276 -5.63 2.31 25.86
CA ASP A 276 -5.06 3.63 25.67
C ASP A 276 -5.95 4.53 24.79
N TYR A 277 -6.80 3.93 23.94
CA TYR A 277 -7.80 4.66 23.14
C TYR A 277 -8.95 5.18 24.01
N PHE A 278 -9.35 4.43 25.04
CA PHE A 278 -10.38 4.86 26.00
C PHE A 278 -9.88 5.85 27.05
N ALA A 279 -8.57 5.91 27.31
CA ALA A 279 -7.97 6.91 28.20
C ALA A 279 -8.04 8.35 27.62
N ALA A 280 -8.29 8.48 26.31
CA ALA A 280 -8.43 9.76 25.61
C ALA A 280 -9.89 10.25 25.48
N LEU A 281 -10.87 9.45 25.91
CA LEU A 281 -12.28 9.84 25.95
C LEU A 281 -12.65 10.38 27.35
N PRO A 282 -13.56 11.36 27.45
CA PRO A 282 -14.05 11.84 28.75
C PRO A 282 -14.69 10.70 29.56
N ASP A 283 -14.39 10.68 30.87
CA ASP A 283 -14.75 9.65 31.87
C ASP A 283 -16.21 9.12 31.71
N PRO A 284 -16.41 7.80 31.51
CA PRO A 284 -17.72 7.18 31.25
C PRO A 284 -18.61 7.02 32.49
N ALA A 285 -18.34 7.72 33.59
CA ALA A 285 -19.17 7.67 34.80
C ALA A 285 -20.59 8.28 34.68
N ASN A 286 -21.02 8.77 33.51
CA ASN A 286 -22.38 9.24 33.25
C ASN A 286 -22.79 9.00 31.77
N ASP A 287 -23.52 7.91 31.49
CA ASP A 287 -24.91 8.00 30.97
C ASP A 287 -25.48 6.75 30.28
N ASP A 288 -24.71 5.72 29.89
CA ASP A 288 -25.34 4.48 29.35
C ASP A 288 -24.45 3.22 29.34
N PRO A 289 -24.48 2.40 30.41
CA PRO A 289 -23.80 1.11 30.44
C PRO A 289 -24.46 0.04 29.55
N GLU A 290 -25.73 0.17 29.19
CA GLU A 290 -26.47 -0.81 28.37
C GLU A 290 -26.14 -0.65 26.88
N GLY A 291 -25.93 0.59 26.42
CA GLY A 291 -25.46 0.90 25.07
C GLY A 291 -24.09 0.29 24.74
N TYR A 292 -23.17 0.24 25.70
CA TYR A 292 -21.85 -0.36 25.53
C TYR A 292 -21.91 -1.88 25.35
N LYS A 293 -22.78 -2.55 26.13
CA LYS A 293 -22.97 -4.01 26.06
C LYS A 293 -23.63 -4.41 24.73
N SER A 294 -24.64 -3.65 24.29
CA SER A 294 -25.33 -3.80 23.01
C SER A 294 -24.39 -3.72 21.79
N ALA A 295 -23.47 -2.74 21.78
CA ALA A 295 -22.53 -2.57 20.67
C ALA A 295 -21.55 -3.76 20.55
N SER A 296 -21.05 -4.27 21.68
CA SER A 296 -20.13 -5.41 21.71
C SER A 296 -20.80 -6.73 21.29
N GLU A 297 -22.05 -6.98 21.70
CA GLU A 297 -22.82 -8.17 21.31
C GLU A 297 -23.22 -8.13 19.83
N THR A 298 -23.53 -6.93 19.31
CA THR A 298 -23.83 -6.72 17.89
C THR A 298 -22.60 -6.99 17.01
N ALA A 299 -21.42 -6.49 17.41
CA ALA A 299 -20.16 -6.73 16.70
C ALA A 299 -19.76 -8.21 16.69
N TYR A 300 -19.96 -8.92 17.81
CA TYR A 300 -19.69 -10.35 17.93
C TYR A 300 -20.62 -11.19 17.03
N THR A 301 -21.91 -10.85 16.99
CA THR A 301 -22.91 -11.56 16.17
C THR A 301 -22.66 -11.37 14.67
N ILE A 302 -22.33 -10.15 14.23
CA ILE A 302 -21.96 -9.86 12.83
C ILE A 302 -20.73 -10.68 12.40
N SER A 303 -19.76 -10.86 13.30
CA SER A 303 -18.53 -11.61 13.05
C SER A 303 -18.80 -13.10 12.81
N ILE A 304 -19.67 -13.73 13.60
CA ILE A 304 -20.03 -15.16 13.45
C ILE A 304 -20.80 -15.42 12.16
N VAL A 305 -21.74 -14.54 11.80
CA VAL A 305 -22.54 -14.67 10.57
C VAL A 305 -21.65 -14.57 9.33
N THR A 306 -20.68 -13.65 9.34
CA THR A 306 -19.72 -13.47 8.24
C THR A 306 -18.82 -14.70 8.06
N LEU A 307 -18.39 -15.33 9.17
CA LEU A 307 -17.59 -16.55 9.17
C LEU A 307 -18.34 -17.75 8.56
N ALA A 308 -19.61 -17.93 8.92
CA ALA A 308 -20.45 -19.02 8.42
C ALA A 308 -20.70 -18.92 6.91
N ILE A 309 -20.94 -17.70 6.40
CA ILE A 309 -21.14 -17.45 4.97
C ILE A 309 -19.83 -17.67 4.18
N GLY A 310 -18.70 -17.19 4.71
CA GLY A 310 -17.38 -17.38 4.08
C GLY A 310 -16.98 -18.85 3.97
N ALA A 311 -17.17 -19.63 5.03
CA ALA A 311 -16.89 -21.07 5.03
C ALA A 311 -17.81 -21.85 4.08
N GLY A 312 -19.11 -21.50 4.04
CA GLY A 312 -20.08 -22.14 3.15
C GLY A 312 -19.79 -21.92 1.67
N LEU A 313 -19.43 -20.69 1.28
CA LEU A 313 -19.08 -20.36 -0.11
C LEU A 313 -17.76 -21.01 -0.55
N SER A 314 -16.79 -21.11 0.36
CA SER A 314 -15.51 -21.77 0.10
C SER A 314 -15.69 -23.29 -0.11
N GLY A 315 -16.49 -23.95 0.74
CA GLY A 315 -16.81 -25.37 0.61
C GLY A 315 -17.58 -25.69 -0.67
N LEU A 316 -18.53 -24.84 -1.06
CA LEU A 316 -19.29 -25.00 -2.30
C LEU A 316 -18.38 -24.83 -3.54
N GLY A 317 -17.47 -23.86 -3.52
CA GLY A 317 -16.49 -23.66 -4.58
C GLY A 317 -15.58 -24.88 -4.78
N SER A 318 -15.06 -25.45 -3.70
CA SER A 318 -14.25 -26.68 -3.74
C SER A 318 -15.05 -27.90 -4.22
N TYR A 319 -16.30 -28.05 -3.77
CA TYR A 319 -17.17 -29.15 -4.20
C TYR A 319 -17.51 -29.09 -5.70
N LEU A 320 -17.82 -27.91 -6.23
CA LEU A 320 -18.11 -27.71 -7.66
C LEU A 320 -16.87 -27.92 -8.55
N LEU A 321 -15.68 -27.57 -8.05
CA LEU A 321 -14.41 -27.84 -8.71
C LEU A 321 -14.09 -29.34 -8.81
N LEU A 322 -14.47 -30.13 -7.79
CA LEU A 322 -14.17 -31.55 -7.72
C LEU A 322 -15.24 -32.45 -8.38
N SER A 323 -16.51 -32.02 -8.37
CA SER A 323 -17.63 -32.79 -8.92
C SER A 323 -17.83 -32.59 -10.43
N GLY A 324 -17.42 -31.45 -10.99
CA GLY A 324 -17.64 -31.13 -12.40
C GLY A 324 -19.11 -30.90 -12.79
N GLU A 325 -20.01 -30.87 -11.80
CA GLU A 325 -21.45 -30.65 -12.01
C GLU A 325 -21.77 -29.15 -12.04
N LYS A 326 -22.77 -28.78 -12.86
CA LYS A 326 -23.36 -27.43 -12.82
C LYS A 326 -24.43 -27.42 -11.74
N PRO A 327 -24.39 -26.50 -10.75
CA PRO A 327 -25.44 -26.42 -9.76
C PRO A 327 -26.74 -25.95 -10.42
N ALA A 328 -27.87 -26.56 -10.06
CA ALA A 328 -29.17 -25.95 -10.26
C ALA A 328 -29.28 -24.73 -9.33
N ALA A 329 -29.95 -23.67 -9.77
CA ALA A 329 -29.92 -22.36 -9.11
C ALA A 329 -30.35 -22.35 -7.61
N ASP A 330 -30.96 -23.43 -7.10
CA ASP A 330 -31.54 -23.54 -5.76
C ASP A 330 -30.81 -24.52 -4.81
N THR A 331 -29.49 -24.75 -4.98
CA THR A 331 -28.78 -25.83 -4.25
C THR A 331 -28.55 -25.52 -2.76
N VAL A 332 -28.51 -24.24 -2.37
CA VAL A 332 -28.21 -23.82 -0.99
C VAL A 332 -29.20 -22.75 -0.54
N HIS A 333 -29.91 -23.01 0.55
CA HIS A 333 -30.75 -22.03 1.22
C HIS A 333 -30.32 -21.86 2.68
N LEU A 334 -30.05 -20.62 3.06
CA LEU A 334 -29.85 -20.23 4.45
C LEU A 334 -31.18 -19.71 4.99
N THR A 335 -31.72 -20.38 6.01
CA THR A 335 -32.94 -19.92 6.68
C THR A 335 -32.56 -19.30 8.01
N PRO A 336 -32.76 -17.99 8.21
CA PRO A 336 -32.57 -17.38 9.52
C PRO A 336 -33.64 -17.95 10.47
N THR A 337 -33.23 -18.32 11.67
CA THR A 337 -34.10 -18.78 12.75
C THR A 337 -33.84 -17.95 13.99
N ILE A 338 -34.89 -17.51 14.66
CA ILE A 338 -34.78 -16.81 15.95
C ILE A 338 -35.33 -17.77 16.99
N ASP A 339 -34.52 -18.09 18.00
CA ASP A 339 -34.99 -18.80 19.17
C ASP A 339 -35.93 -17.88 19.96
N PRO A 340 -37.22 -18.21 20.06
CA PRO A 340 -38.22 -17.32 20.65
C PRO A 340 -38.09 -17.18 22.16
N GLU A 341 -37.38 -18.10 22.85
CA GLU A 341 -37.20 -18.04 24.30
C GLU A 341 -35.94 -17.26 24.70
N THR A 342 -34.88 -17.35 23.89
CA THR A 342 -33.59 -16.71 24.19
C THR A 342 -33.32 -15.46 23.36
N GLY A 343 -34.14 -15.17 22.35
CA GLY A 343 -33.92 -14.08 21.40
C GLY A 343 -32.66 -14.27 20.53
N ARG A 344 -32.03 -15.44 20.60
CA ARG A 344 -30.77 -15.72 19.89
C ARG A 344 -31.03 -16.00 18.43
N TYR A 345 -30.26 -15.32 17.59
CA TYR A 345 -30.24 -15.55 16.15
C TYR A 345 -29.40 -16.79 15.83
N GLY A 346 -29.97 -17.69 15.03
CA GLY A 346 -29.32 -18.86 14.46
C GLY A 346 -29.60 -18.99 12.97
N PHE A 347 -28.88 -19.88 12.30
CA PHE A 347 -29.09 -20.17 10.88
C PHE A 347 -29.18 -21.68 10.66
N GLY A 348 -30.24 -22.13 9.99
CA GLY A 348 -30.35 -23.46 9.44
C GLY A 348 -29.81 -23.49 8.01
N MET A 349 -28.81 -24.34 7.75
CA MET A 349 -28.29 -24.58 6.40
C MET A 349 -28.86 -25.90 5.88
N GLY A 350 -29.65 -25.83 4.80
CA GLY A 350 -30.24 -27.00 4.14
C GLY A 350 -29.67 -27.17 2.74
N PHE A 351 -29.36 -28.41 2.37
CA PHE A 351 -28.99 -28.80 1.01
C PHE A 351 -30.15 -29.56 0.40
N ARG A 352 -30.60 -29.16 -0.80
CA ARG A 352 -31.49 -29.98 -1.64
C ARG A 352 -30.64 -30.58 -2.76
N PHE A 353 -30.53 -31.90 -2.75
CA PHE A 353 -29.86 -32.70 -3.78
C PHE A 353 -30.82 -33.08 -4.89
#